data_AF-A0A1F4XQP8-F1
#
_entry.id   AF-A0A1F4XQP8-F1
#
_cell.length_a   1.000
_cell.length_b   1.000
_cell.length_c   1.000
_cell.angle_alpha   90.00
_cell.angle_beta   90.00
_cell.angle_gamma   90.00
#
_symmetry.space_group_name_H-M   'P 1'
#
loop_
_entity.id
_entity.type
_entity.pdbx_description
1 polymer ?
#
loop_
_entity_poly.entity_id
_entity_poly.type
_entity_poly.pdbx_seq_one_letter_code
_entity_poly.pdbx_strand_id
1 'polypeptide(L)'
;MSNELFVIDRKSELDEKEKSRVAYLRDQLSTAENLGLEAQAAYIKADIATIEGGLTTTPLTDAQMTIWRAWLPTAYTDIGNDKHHQLANYHFDRIPKPVLKLWQKHKESGLFERFEIWTPENHQPDPILVGVNGNARHLLARWDESDANLVSFDDIKRELVRRWYKNEDIGGEDYSEYLLRIGRTMEAIFAAIVSVFVSTLVVIPFVDLVIGKEESGFLVAIVLMVAIAVGIFICVHRWHTRCCLASSKLMQAIAKDDSVQRKPLPASA
;
A
#
# COMPACT_ATOMS: atom_id res chain seq x y z
N MET A 1 -32.36 -22.66 16.14
CA MET A 1 -31.18 -23.47 15.79
C MET A 1 -29.97 -22.72 16.31
N SER A 2 -29.18 -23.41 17.12
CA SER A 2 -28.17 -22.91 18.05
C SER A 2 -26.87 -22.55 17.33
N ASN A 3 -26.53 -21.25 17.32
CA ASN A 3 -25.20 -20.75 16.96
C ASN A 3 -24.39 -20.65 18.25
N GLU A 4 -23.78 -21.75 18.66
CA GLU A 4 -22.78 -21.74 19.73
C GLU A 4 -21.51 -22.46 19.30
N LEU A 5 -20.40 -21.79 19.62
CA LEU A 5 -19.10 -22.37 19.99
C LEU A 5 -18.31 -23.14 18.92
N PHE A 6 -17.54 -22.40 18.12
CA PHE A 6 -16.21 -22.85 17.68
C PHE A 6 -15.08 -21.85 18.02
N VAL A 7 -15.36 -20.88 18.91
CA VAL A 7 -14.44 -19.80 19.30
C VAL A 7 -13.69 -20.07 20.62
N ILE A 8 -14.08 -21.08 21.41
CA ILE A 8 -13.55 -21.25 22.78
C ILE A 8 -12.21 -22.00 22.82
N ASP A 9 -11.99 -23.03 22.00
CA ASP A 9 -10.75 -23.84 22.11
C ASP A 9 -9.50 -23.18 21.51
N ARG A 10 -9.63 -22.35 20.46
CA ARG A 10 -8.47 -21.59 19.93
C ARG A 10 -8.02 -20.43 20.80
N LYS A 11 -8.91 -19.95 21.68
CA LYS A 11 -8.64 -18.80 22.55
C LYS A 11 -7.78 -19.20 23.74
N SER A 12 -7.99 -20.40 24.29
CA SER A 12 -7.25 -20.88 25.46
C SER A 12 -5.77 -21.16 25.17
N GLU A 13 -5.45 -21.76 24.02
CA GLU A 13 -4.05 -22.03 23.64
C GLU A 13 -3.25 -20.75 23.35
N LEU A 14 -3.90 -19.77 22.73
CA LEU A 14 -3.30 -18.45 22.47
C LEU A 14 -3.06 -17.69 23.78
N ASP A 15 -4.05 -17.74 24.70
CA ASP A 15 -3.94 -17.11 26.02
C ASP A 15 -2.81 -17.74 26.87
N GLU A 16 -2.62 -19.06 26.83
CA GLU A 16 -1.52 -19.73 27.55
C GLU A 16 -0.13 -19.43 26.95
N LYS A 17 -0.04 -19.33 25.62
CA LYS A 17 1.20 -18.93 24.94
C LYS A 17 1.56 -17.48 25.21
N GLU A 18 0.58 -16.58 25.30
CA GLU A 18 0.82 -15.18 25.66
C GLU A 18 1.21 -15.04 27.13
N LYS A 19 0.57 -15.77 28.05
CA LYS A 19 0.97 -15.79 29.47
C LYS A 19 2.42 -16.24 29.66
N SER A 20 2.83 -17.32 29.00
CA SER A 20 4.21 -17.82 29.08
C SER A 20 5.22 -16.80 28.51
N ARG A 21 4.87 -16.11 27.42
CA ARG A 21 5.69 -15.03 26.85
C ARG A 21 5.82 -13.84 27.79
N VAL A 22 4.73 -13.41 28.43
CA VAL A 22 4.76 -12.32 29.42
C VAL A 22 5.62 -12.69 30.62
N ALA A 23 5.51 -13.93 31.11
CA ALA A 23 6.34 -14.42 32.21
C ALA A 23 7.84 -14.37 31.86
N TYR A 24 8.20 -14.79 30.64
CA TYR A 24 9.58 -14.69 30.15
C TYR A 24 10.08 -13.24 30.04
N LEU A 25 9.26 -12.33 29.49
CA LEU A 25 9.64 -10.91 29.37
C LEU A 25 9.80 -10.25 30.75
N ARG A 26 8.98 -10.62 31.75
CA ARG A 26 9.14 -10.12 33.11
C ARG A 26 10.44 -10.59 33.76
N ASP A 27 10.87 -11.82 33.48
CA ASP A 27 12.17 -12.34 33.91
C ASP A 27 13.34 -11.58 33.26
N GLN A 28 13.24 -11.32 31.94
CA GLN A 28 14.21 -10.47 31.24
C GLN A 28 14.24 -9.04 31.76
N LEU A 29 13.08 -8.46 32.09
CA LEU A 29 12.97 -7.12 32.67
C LEU A 29 13.72 -7.04 33.99
N SER A 30 13.47 -7.99 34.90
CA SER A 30 14.18 -8.12 36.18
C SER A 30 15.69 -8.22 35.97
N THR A 31 16.12 -9.04 35.01
CA THR A 31 17.55 -9.19 34.68
C THR A 31 18.15 -7.88 34.15
N ALA A 32 17.46 -7.17 33.26
CA ALA A 32 17.91 -5.89 32.71
C ALA A 32 18.00 -4.79 33.76
N GLU A 33 17.02 -4.71 34.66
CA GLU A 33 17.01 -3.77 35.79
C GLU A 33 18.17 -4.05 36.75
N ASN A 34 18.43 -5.31 37.09
CA ASN A 34 19.56 -5.71 37.95
C ASN A 34 20.93 -5.39 37.35
N LEU A 35 21.04 -5.38 36.02
CA LEU A 35 22.26 -5.02 35.30
C LEU A 35 22.40 -3.50 35.03
N GLY A 36 21.42 -2.68 35.42
CA GLY A 36 21.42 -1.23 35.16
C GLY A 36 21.18 -0.86 33.70
N LEU A 37 20.57 -1.74 32.90
CA LEU A 37 20.30 -1.52 31.47
C LEU A 37 18.97 -0.78 31.26
N GLU A 38 18.90 0.49 31.68
CA GLU A 38 17.64 1.27 31.75
C GLU A 38 16.89 1.35 30.41
N ALA A 39 17.59 1.53 29.29
CA ALA A 39 16.98 1.60 27.96
C ALA A 39 16.36 0.25 27.52
N GLN A 40 16.99 -0.87 27.87
CA GLN A 40 16.46 -2.22 27.61
C GLN A 40 15.23 -2.50 28.48
N ALA A 41 15.30 -2.12 29.77
CA ALA A 41 14.18 -2.27 30.69
C ALA A 41 12.95 -1.49 30.19
N ALA A 42 13.14 -0.25 29.71
CA ALA A 42 12.06 0.54 29.13
C ALA A 42 11.43 -0.13 27.90
N TYR A 43 12.24 -0.71 27.02
CA TYR A 43 11.77 -1.44 25.84
C TYR A 43 10.96 -2.69 26.22
N ILE A 44 11.50 -3.53 27.11
CA ILE A 44 10.82 -4.75 27.58
C ILE A 44 9.52 -4.41 28.31
N LYS A 45 9.49 -3.32 29.08
CA LYS A 45 8.28 -2.85 29.77
C LYS A 45 7.19 -2.41 28.80
N ALA A 46 7.56 -1.77 27.69
CA ALA A 46 6.63 -1.43 26.61
C ALA A 46 6.09 -2.70 25.91
N ASP A 47 6.94 -3.72 25.69
CA ASP A 47 6.51 -5.00 25.13
C ASP A 47 5.52 -5.74 26.04
N ILE A 48 5.80 -5.77 27.36
CA ILE A 48 4.88 -6.34 28.37
C ILE A 48 3.55 -5.57 28.36
N ALA A 49 3.58 -4.24 28.41
CA ALA A 49 2.39 -3.41 28.38
C ALA A 49 1.57 -3.58 27.08
N THR A 50 2.23 -3.89 25.97
CA THR A 50 1.59 -4.17 24.68
C THR A 50 0.84 -5.51 24.72
N ILE A 51 1.46 -6.55 25.28
CA ILE A 51 0.83 -7.87 25.41
C ILE A 51 -0.30 -7.83 26.45
N GLU A 52 -0.06 -7.22 27.62
CA GLU A 52 -1.05 -7.09 28.70
C GLU A 52 -2.18 -6.11 28.34
N GLY A 53 -1.88 -5.07 27.55
CA GLY A 53 -2.85 -4.15 26.97
C GLY A 53 -3.75 -4.77 25.90
N GLY A 54 -3.53 -6.04 25.57
CA GLY A 54 -4.37 -6.82 24.65
C GLY A 54 -4.09 -6.55 23.18
N LEU A 55 -2.87 -6.15 22.81
CA LEU A 55 -2.45 -6.10 21.41
C LEU A 55 -2.11 -7.50 20.89
N THR A 56 -3.13 -8.34 20.77
CA THR A 56 -3.00 -9.73 20.28
C THR A 56 -2.72 -9.80 18.77
N THR A 57 -2.87 -8.68 18.06
CA THR A 57 -2.66 -8.60 16.60
C THR A 57 -1.18 -8.44 16.28
N THR A 58 -0.60 -9.47 15.67
CA THR A 58 0.77 -9.47 15.16
C THR A 58 0.94 -8.37 14.11
N PRO A 59 2.09 -7.66 14.07
CA PRO A 59 2.35 -6.69 13.01
C PRO A 59 2.33 -7.37 11.65
N LEU A 60 1.79 -6.67 10.65
CA LEU A 60 1.81 -7.10 9.25
C LEU A 60 3.25 -7.18 8.75
N THR A 61 3.58 -8.27 8.07
CA THR A 61 4.88 -8.40 7.41
C THR A 61 4.96 -7.48 6.19
N ASP A 62 6.16 -7.17 5.72
CA ASP A 62 6.35 -6.38 4.48
C ASP A 62 5.62 -7.00 3.28
N ALA A 63 5.59 -8.34 3.21
CA ALA A 63 4.87 -9.06 2.18
C ALA A 63 3.36 -8.83 2.28
N GLN A 64 2.80 -8.97 3.49
CA GLN A 64 1.38 -8.72 3.74
C GLN A 64 1.00 -7.26 3.49
N MET A 65 1.83 -6.31 3.92
CA MET A 65 1.61 -4.89 3.64
C MET A 65 1.58 -4.61 2.13
N THR A 66 2.49 -5.24 1.37
CA THR A 66 2.53 -5.09 -0.10
C THR A 66 1.26 -5.65 -0.74
N ILE A 67 0.81 -6.82 -0.30
CA ILE A 67 -0.43 -7.46 -0.80
C ILE A 67 -1.66 -6.61 -0.45
N TRP A 68 -1.77 -6.15 0.79
CA TRP A 68 -2.88 -5.32 1.24
C TRP A 68 -2.94 -3.99 0.51
N ARG A 69 -1.81 -3.32 0.27
CA ARG A 69 -1.77 -2.07 -0.50
C ARG A 69 -2.09 -2.24 -1.97
N ALA A 70 -1.83 -3.42 -2.53
CA ALA A 70 -2.28 -3.73 -3.88
C ALA A 70 -3.81 -3.92 -3.89
N TRP A 71 -4.33 -4.67 -2.92
CA TRP A 71 -5.77 -4.93 -2.82
C TRP A 71 -6.60 -3.69 -2.45
N LEU A 72 -6.07 -2.83 -1.57
CA LEU A 72 -6.72 -1.65 -1.00
C LEU A 72 -5.77 -0.45 -1.16
N PRO A 73 -5.80 0.20 -2.33
CA PRO A 73 -4.80 1.20 -2.70
C PRO A 73 -4.89 2.50 -1.92
N THR A 74 -6.07 2.85 -1.39
CA THR A 74 -6.30 4.14 -0.76
C THR A 74 -6.31 4.01 0.76
N ALA A 75 -5.61 4.91 1.45
CA ALA A 75 -5.49 4.91 2.90
C ALA A 75 -5.93 6.27 3.48
N TYR A 76 -7.01 6.24 4.26
CA TYR A 76 -7.50 7.39 5.02
C TYR A 76 -6.85 7.42 6.40
N THR A 77 -6.21 8.53 6.77
CA THR A 77 -5.44 8.68 8.01
C THR A 77 -5.96 9.82 8.88
N ASP A 78 -5.82 9.73 10.20
CA ASP A 78 -6.11 10.82 11.13
C ASP A 78 -4.96 11.85 11.20
N ILE A 79 -3.77 11.47 10.74
CA ILE A 79 -2.59 12.32 10.72
C ILE A 79 -2.11 12.47 9.27
N GLY A 80 -2.19 13.68 8.72
CA GLY A 80 -1.72 13.97 7.36
C GLY A 80 -2.09 15.37 6.86
N ASN A 81 -1.25 15.90 5.96
CA ASN A 81 -1.51 17.17 5.26
C ASN A 81 -2.42 17.01 4.03
N ASP A 82 -2.64 15.77 3.59
CA ASP A 82 -3.58 15.50 2.52
C ASP A 82 -5.00 15.64 3.08
N LYS A 83 -5.69 16.69 2.64
CA LYS A 83 -7.06 16.96 3.07
C LYS A 83 -8.05 15.97 2.48
N HIS A 84 -7.77 15.32 1.35
CA HIS A 84 -8.71 14.41 0.72
C HIS A 84 -8.78 13.08 1.47
N HIS A 85 -7.64 12.53 1.85
CA HIS A 85 -7.53 11.24 2.53
C HIS A 85 -7.47 11.35 4.07
N GLN A 86 -8.25 12.26 4.65
CA GLN A 86 -8.42 12.35 6.11
C GLN A 86 -9.56 11.46 6.57
N LEU A 87 -9.40 10.76 7.70
CA LEU A 87 -10.46 9.91 8.27
C LEU A 87 -11.82 10.62 8.43
N ALA A 88 -11.82 11.94 8.66
CA ALA A 88 -13.05 12.74 8.74
C ALA A 88 -13.86 12.77 7.43
N ASN A 89 -13.22 12.51 6.28
CA ASN A 89 -13.82 12.53 4.95
C ASN A 89 -14.18 11.13 4.43
N TYR A 90 -13.98 10.08 5.23
CA TYR A 90 -14.31 8.72 4.85
C TYR A 90 -15.83 8.50 4.73
N HIS A 91 -16.32 8.16 3.53
CA HIS A 91 -17.76 8.06 3.25
C HIS A 91 -18.17 6.95 2.26
N PHE A 92 -17.27 6.04 1.89
CA PHE A 92 -17.52 5.04 0.85
C PHE A 92 -18.40 3.86 1.32
N ASP A 93 -18.37 3.59 2.62
CA ASP A 93 -19.18 2.56 3.26
C ASP A 93 -19.46 2.91 4.73
N ARG A 94 -20.26 2.07 5.38
CA ARG A 94 -20.66 2.25 6.78
C ARG A 94 -19.89 1.28 7.67
N ILE A 95 -18.97 1.83 8.45
CA ILE A 95 -18.21 1.08 9.45
C ILE A 95 -19.15 0.41 10.47
N PRO A 96 -19.11 -0.92 10.62
CA PRO A 96 -19.96 -1.62 11.57
C PRO A 96 -19.70 -1.22 13.03
N LYS A 97 -20.76 -1.20 13.83
CA LYS A 97 -20.67 -0.87 15.28
C LYS A 97 -19.62 -1.69 16.04
N PRO A 98 -19.42 -3.01 15.79
CA PRO A 98 -18.35 -3.77 16.43
C PRO A 98 -16.94 -3.22 16.14
N VAL A 99 -16.68 -2.83 14.89
CA VAL A 99 -15.40 -2.25 14.47
C VAL A 99 -15.19 -0.89 15.12
N LEU A 100 -16.22 -0.03 15.16
CA LEU A 100 -16.15 1.26 15.85
C LEU A 100 -15.83 1.12 17.35
N LYS A 101 -16.43 0.13 18.03
CA LYS A 101 -16.12 -0.15 19.44
C LYS A 101 -14.68 -0.63 19.63
N LEU A 102 -14.21 -1.51 18.75
CA LEU A 102 -12.83 -2.00 18.79
C LEU A 102 -11.84 -0.85 18.57
N TRP A 103 -12.11 0.00 17.58
CA TRP A 103 -11.31 1.17 17.28
C TRP A 103 -11.27 2.12 18.48
N GLN A 104 -12.42 2.46 19.06
CA GLN A 104 -12.49 3.31 20.25
C GLN A 104 -11.63 2.76 21.39
N LYS A 105 -11.72 1.45 21.67
CA LYS A 105 -10.92 0.78 22.70
C LYS A 105 -9.41 0.96 22.45
N HIS A 106 -8.95 0.75 21.21
CA HIS A 106 -7.53 0.91 20.86
C HIS A 106 -7.08 2.37 20.86
N LYS A 107 -7.98 3.32 20.56
CA LYS A 107 -7.69 4.74 20.63
C LYS A 107 -7.52 5.19 22.09
N GLU A 108 -8.40 4.73 22.98
CA GLU A 108 -8.34 5.01 24.42
C GLU A 108 -7.11 4.38 25.09
N SER A 109 -6.63 3.25 24.58
CA SER A 109 -5.44 2.59 25.14
C SER A 109 -4.13 3.30 24.80
N GLY A 110 -4.11 4.22 23.82
CA GLY A 110 -2.91 4.94 23.40
C GLY A 110 -1.80 4.07 22.80
N LEU A 111 -2.13 2.83 22.40
CA LEU A 111 -1.15 1.86 21.87
C LEU A 111 -0.69 2.16 20.44
N PHE A 112 -1.46 2.98 19.72
CA PHE A 112 -1.19 3.36 18.35
C PHE A 112 -1.04 4.88 18.26
N GLU A 113 -0.03 5.30 17.52
CA GLU A 113 0.23 6.71 17.22
C GLU A 113 -0.85 7.27 16.30
N ARG A 114 -1.34 6.44 15.37
CA ARG A 114 -2.35 6.82 14.38
C ARG A 114 -3.15 5.64 13.88
N PHE A 115 -4.26 5.93 13.23
CA PHE A 115 -5.14 4.93 12.61
C PHE A 115 -5.33 5.22 11.13
N GLU A 116 -5.34 4.14 10.35
CA GLU A 116 -5.54 4.20 8.91
C GLU A 116 -6.74 3.29 8.54
N ILE A 117 -7.64 3.76 7.68
CA ILE A 117 -8.62 2.90 7.00
C ILE A 117 -8.13 2.70 5.57
N TRP A 118 -7.86 1.46 5.18
CA TRP A 118 -7.52 1.16 3.80
C TRP A 118 -8.75 0.64 3.07
N THR A 119 -9.00 1.22 1.90
CA THR A 119 -10.22 1.04 1.13
C THR A 119 -9.90 1.10 -0.36
N PRO A 120 -10.73 0.50 -1.22
CA PRO A 120 -10.58 0.63 -2.67
C PRO A 120 -11.45 1.78 -3.23
N GLU A 121 -12.21 2.48 -2.38
CA GLU A 121 -13.09 3.62 -2.70
C GLU A 121 -14.27 3.30 -3.66
N ASN A 122 -14.52 2.02 -3.87
CA ASN A 122 -15.67 1.48 -4.59
C ASN A 122 -16.41 0.51 -3.65
N HIS A 123 -17.71 0.26 -3.91
CA HIS A 123 -18.59 -0.50 -2.99
C HIS A 123 -18.15 -1.95 -2.71
N GLN A 124 -17.09 -2.43 -3.35
CA GLN A 124 -16.36 -3.66 -3.06
C GLN A 124 -14.91 -3.44 -3.52
N PRO A 125 -13.86 -3.98 -2.87
CA PRO A 125 -13.81 -4.93 -1.74
C PRO A 125 -13.70 -4.41 -0.28
N ASP A 126 -13.76 -5.35 0.67
CA ASP A 126 -13.65 -5.25 2.14
C ASP A 126 -12.60 -4.25 2.66
N PRO A 127 -13.01 -3.11 3.23
CA PRO A 127 -12.08 -2.21 3.89
C PRO A 127 -11.44 -2.82 5.13
N ILE A 128 -10.28 -2.28 5.51
CA ILE A 128 -9.55 -2.70 6.71
C ILE A 128 -9.21 -1.51 7.60
N LEU A 129 -9.20 -1.77 8.92
CA LEU A 129 -8.70 -0.83 9.92
C LEU A 129 -7.30 -1.26 10.32
N VAL A 130 -6.37 -0.32 10.21
CA VAL A 130 -4.96 -0.51 10.54
C VAL A 130 -4.57 0.44 11.68
N GLY A 131 -3.96 -0.12 12.72
CA GLY A 131 -3.28 0.64 13.77
C GLY A 131 -1.80 0.78 13.44
N VAL A 132 -1.23 1.96 13.67
CA VAL A 132 0.21 2.21 13.43
C VAL A 132 0.92 2.56 14.72
N ASN A 133 2.05 1.89 14.96
CA ASN A 133 2.96 2.15 16.07
C ASN A 133 4.40 2.17 15.52
N GLY A 134 5.02 3.34 15.47
CA GLY A 134 6.27 3.58 14.74
C GLY A 134 6.18 3.17 13.27
N ASN A 135 7.05 2.23 12.87
CA ASN A 135 7.08 1.67 11.52
C ASN A 135 6.17 0.43 11.35
N ALA A 136 5.64 -0.12 12.45
CA ALA A 136 4.81 -1.31 12.43
C ALA A 136 3.35 -0.96 12.14
N ARG A 137 2.70 -1.79 11.33
CA ARG A 137 1.28 -1.69 11.01
C ARG A 137 0.57 -2.96 11.46
N HIS A 138 -0.55 -2.81 12.15
CA HIS A 138 -1.32 -3.92 12.70
C HIS A 138 -2.70 -3.92 12.08
N LEU A 139 -3.11 -5.04 11.51
CA LEU A 139 -4.48 -5.23 11.03
C LEU A 139 -5.39 -5.44 12.25
N LEU A 140 -6.27 -4.47 12.52
CA LEU A 140 -7.16 -4.49 13.68
C LEU A 140 -8.53 -5.09 13.34
N ALA A 141 -9.07 -4.74 12.18
CA ALA A 141 -10.36 -5.24 11.73
C ALA A 141 -10.46 -5.26 10.20
N ARG A 142 -11.37 -6.10 9.71
CA ARG A 142 -11.88 -6.11 8.34
C ARG A 142 -13.39 -6.15 8.40
N TRP A 143 -14.09 -5.55 7.44
CA TRP A 143 -15.54 -5.63 7.38
C TRP A 143 -16.07 -5.54 5.95
N ASP A 144 -17.30 -6.03 5.77
CA ASP A 144 -18.14 -5.89 4.58
C ASP A 144 -19.62 -5.94 5.00
N GLU A 145 -20.57 -5.81 4.08
CA GLU A 145 -22.02 -5.92 4.34
C GLU A 145 -22.41 -7.23 5.04
N SER A 146 -21.63 -8.30 4.85
CA SER A 146 -21.80 -9.58 5.53
C SER A 146 -20.46 -10.28 5.76
N ASP A 147 -20.26 -10.87 6.94
CA ASP A 147 -19.05 -11.65 7.26
C ASP A 147 -18.82 -12.81 6.27
N ALA A 148 -19.88 -13.33 5.65
CA ALA A 148 -19.82 -14.40 4.65
C ALA A 148 -19.21 -13.94 3.31
N ASN A 149 -19.16 -12.63 3.06
CA ASN A 149 -18.62 -12.06 1.82
C ASN A 149 -17.14 -11.68 1.94
N LEU A 150 -16.57 -11.73 3.16
CA LEU A 150 -15.18 -11.38 3.38
C LEU A 150 -14.26 -12.30 2.57
N VAL A 151 -13.49 -11.70 1.66
CA VAL A 151 -12.57 -12.43 0.81
C VAL A 151 -11.40 -12.92 1.66
N SER A 152 -11.12 -14.23 1.60
CA SER A 152 -10.00 -14.79 2.35
C SER A 152 -8.68 -14.17 1.85
N PHE A 153 -7.68 -14.04 2.73
CA PHE A 153 -6.39 -13.45 2.32
C PHE A 153 -5.71 -14.29 1.21
N ASP A 154 -5.94 -15.59 1.18
CA ASP A 154 -5.47 -16.46 0.10
C ASP A 154 -6.19 -16.23 -1.22
N ASP A 155 -7.51 -15.94 -1.17
CA ASP A 155 -8.27 -15.55 -2.36
C ASP A 155 -7.82 -14.19 -2.89
N ILE A 156 -7.54 -13.23 -2.01
CA ILE A 156 -6.97 -11.93 -2.39
C ILE A 156 -5.66 -12.13 -3.16
N LYS A 157 -4.75 -12.97 -2.65
CA LYS A 157 -3.48 -13.28 -3.34
C LYS A 157 -3.72 -13.94 -4.70
N ARG A 158 -4.61 -14.93 -4.78
CA ARG A 158 -4.95 -15.61 -6.05
C ARG A 158 -5.50 -14.61 -7.07
N GLU A 159 -6.38 -13.72 -6.63
CA GLU A 159 -6.99 -12.72 -7.48
C GLU A 159 -5.96 -11.69 -7.98
N LEU A 160 -5.06 -11.22 -7.12
CA LEU A 160 -3.96 -10.33 -7.54
C LEU A 160 -3.03 -11.00 -8.55
N VAL A 161 -2.71 -12.29 -8.37
CA VAL A 161 -1.93 -13.07 -9.36
C VAL A 161 -2.71 -13.19 -10.67
N ARG A 162 -4.02 -13.47 -10.61
CA ARG A 162 -4.88 -13.56 -11.81
C ARG A 162 -4.92 -12.24 -12.57
N ARG A 163 -5.10 -11.11 -11.88
CA ARG A 163 -5.08 -9.76 -12.46
C ARG A 163 -3.75 -9.48 -13.13
N TRP A 164 -2.65 -9.82 -12.45
CA TRP A 164 -1.31 -9.69 -12.98
C TRP A 164 -1.12 -10.46 -14.31
N TYR A 165 -1.51 -11.74 -14.37
CA TYR A 165 -1.40 -12.54 -15.60
C TYR A 165 -2.22 -11.99 -16.77
N LYS A 166 -3.34 -11.30 -16.49
CA LYS A 166 -4.20 -10.69 -17.51
C LYS A 166 -3.84 -9.25 -17.83
N ASN A 167 -2.78 -8.69 -17.23
CA ASN A 167 -2.44 -7.27 -17.30
C ASN A 167 -3.61 -6.35 -16.88
N GLU A 168 -4.46 -6.82 -15.95
CA GLU A 168 -5.48 -6.00 -15.31
C GLU A 168 -4.85 -5.13 -14.23
N ASP A 169 -5.50 -4.02 -13.88
CA ASP A 169 -5.05 -3.15 -12.80
C ASP A 169 -5.02 -3.93 -11.46
N ILE A 170 -3.84 -4.01 -10.87
CA ILE A 170 -3.57 -4.73 -9.62
C ILE A 170 -3.80 -3.87 -8.38
N GLY A 171 -4.17 -2.60 -8.56
CA GLY A 171 -4.32 -1.63 -7.48
C GLY A 171 -2.97 -1.24 -6.86
N GLY A 172 -2.83 0.05 -6.61
CA GLY A 172 -1.67 0.67 -5.98
C GLY A 172 -1.72 2.17 -6.25
N GLU A 173 -1.48 2.98 -5.21
CA GLU A 173 -1.49 4.47 -5.21
C GLU A 173 -2.26 5.09 -6.37
N ASP A 174 -3.53 5.43 -6.11
CA ASP A 174 -4.48 6.08 -7.01
C ASP A 174 -3.89 6.39 -8.40
N TYR A 175 -3.93 5.35 -9.23
CA TYR A 175 -3.46 5.35 -10.62
C TYR A 175 -4.06 6.55 -11.37
N SER A 176 -5.26 7.00 -10.97
CA SER A 176 -5.95 8.17 -11.53
C SER A 176 -5.31 9.50 -11.13
N GLU A 177 -4.94 9.72 -9.86
CA GLU A 177 -4.31 10.97 -9.42
C GLU A 177 -2.85 11.07 -9.91
N TYR A 178 -2.12 9.96 -9.91
CA TYR A 178 -0.78 9.89 -10.48
C TYR A 178 -0.81 10.05 -12.01
N LEU A 179 -1.75 9.42 -12.73
CA LEU A 179 -1.96 9.66 -14.17
C LEU A 179 -2.60 11.00 -14.48
N LEU A 180 -3.34 11.65 -13.59
CA LEU A 180 -3.81 13.02 -13.81
C LEU A 180 -2.67 14.01 -13.60
N ARG A 181 -1.74 13.71 -12.68
CA ARG A 181 -0.55 14.53 -12.43
C ARG A 181 0.48 14.33 -13.55
N ILE A 182 0.68 13.08 -13.99
CA ILE A 182 1.55 12.73 -15.11
C ILE A 182 0.91 13.03 -16.45
N GLY A 183 -0.37 12.79 -16.62
CA GLY A 183 -1.14 13.12 -17.82
C GLY A 183 -1.14 14.62 -18.05
N ARG A 184 -1.37 15.44 -17.00
CA ARG A 184 -1.22 16.91 -17.12
C ARG A 184 0.21 17.33 -17.43
N THR A 185 1.22 16.71 -16.83
CA THR A 185 2.61 17.06 -17.19
C THR A 185 2.99 16.56 -18.57
N MET A 186 2.51 15.39 -19.01
CA MET A 186 2.76 14.81 -20.32
C MET A 186 1.99 15.55 -21.40
N GLU A 187 0.74 15.97 -21.17
CA GLU A 187 0.01 16.87 -22.06
C GLU A 187 0.69 18.22 -22.16
N ALA A 188 1.15 18.81 -21.04
CA ALA A 188 1.90 20.06 -21.08
C ALA A 188 3.24 19.90 -21.81
N ILE A 189 3.96 18.79 -21.60
CA ILE A 189 5.20 18.46 -22.31
C ILE A 189 4.90 18.23 -23.79
N PHE A 190 3.86 17.50 -24.14
CA PHE A 190 3.48 17.21 -25.53
C PHE A 190 3.02 18.48 -26.24
N ALA A 191 2.21 19.32 -25.59
CA ALA A 191 1.80 20.64 -26.09
C ALA A 191 3.01 21.56 -26.28
N ALA A 192 3.96 21.58 -25.34
CA ALA A 192 5.20 22.34 -25.48
C ALA A 192 6.03 21.83 -26.67
N ILE A 193 6.21 20.50 -26.80
CA ILE A 193 6.91 19.87 -27.91
C ILE A 193 6.24 20.20 -29.24
N VAL A 194 4.92 20.07 -29.35
CA VAL A 194 4.15 20.40 -30.56
C VAL A 194 4.26 21.90 -30.87
N SER A 195 4.19 22.77 -29.87
CA SER A 195 4.35 24.22 -30.09
C SER A 195 5.74 24.57 -30.60
N VAL A 196 6.79 23.94 -30.06
CA VAL A 196 8.17 24.12 -30.51
C VAL A 196 8.31 23.58 -31.93
N PHE A 197 7.75 22.42 -32.22
CA PHE A 197 7.79 21.78 -33.55
C PHE A 197 7.08 22.60 -34.63
N VAL A 198 5.89 23.12 -34.34
CA VAL A 198 5.16 24.03 -35.25
C VAL A 198 5.94 25.32 -35.43
N SER A 199 6.51 25.86 -34.36
CA SER A 199 7.32 27.08 -34.44
C SER A 199 8.59 26.86 -35.27
N THR A 200 9.31 25.75 -35.12
CA THR A 200 10.50 25.46 -35.94
C THR A 200 10.13 25.13 -37.38
N LEU A 201 9.07 24.38 -37.65
CA LEU A 201 8.61 24.09 -39.02
C LEU A 201 8.14 25.33 -39.78
N VAL A 202 7.60 26.34 -39.08
CA VAL A 202 7.14 27.59 -39.72
C VAL A 202 8.28 28.61 -39.81
N VAL A 203 9.10 28.75 -38.76
CA VAL A 203 10.11 29.81 -38.68
C VAL A 203 11.39 29.45 -39.43
N ILE A 204 11.85 28.20 -39.42
CA ILE A 204 13.11 27.80 -40.08
C ILE A 204 13.06 28.04 -41.60
N PRO A 205 12.05 27.57 -42.36
CA PRO A 205 11.99 27.85 -43.79
C PRO A 205 11.83 29.35 -44.08
N PHE A 206 11.21 30.12 -43.18
CA PHE A 206 11.10 31.58 -43.32
C PHE A 206 12.45 32.29 -43.09
N VAL A 207 13.26 31.80 -42.15
CA VAL A 207 14.60 32.33 -41.87
C VAL A 207 15.59 31.92 -42.96
N ASP A 208 15.53 30.69 -43.46
CA ASP A 208 16.38 30.22 -44.58
C ASP A 208 16.07 30.99 -45.86
N LEU A 209 14.79 31.35 -46.09
CA LEU A 209 14.35 32.23 -47.18
C LEU A 209 14.93 33.66 -47.07
N VAL A 210 15.12 34.17 -45.85
CA VAL A 210 15.58 35.55 -45.61
C VAL A 210 17.12 35.66 -45.56
N ILE A 211 17.81 34.63 -45.05
CA ILE A 211 19.26 34.69 -44.75
C ILE A 211 20.10 33.95 -45.81
N GLY A 212 19.50 33.11 -46.65
CA GLY A 212 20.19 32.48 -47.79
C GLY A 212 21.24 31.45 -47.39
N LYS A 213 21.08 30.78 -46.24
CA LYS A 213 21.96 29.70 -45.76
C LYS A 213 21.13 28.45 -45.46
N GLU A 214 20.87 27.66 -46.48
CA GLU A 214 19.95 26.50 -46.46
C GLU A 214 20.37 25.35 -45.52
N GLU A 215 21.63 25.24 -45.10
CA GLU A 215 22.10 23.98 -44.46
C GLU A 215 22.09 23.97 -42.91
N SER A 216 22.13 25.13 -42.24
CA SER A 216 22.31 25.16 -40.79
C SER A 216 21.03 24.98 -39.97
N GLY A 217 19.88 25.46 -40.46
CA GLY A 217 18.60 25.38 -39.74
C GLY A 217 18.09 23.93 -39.61
N PHE A 218 18.26 23.14 -40.67
CA PHE A 218 17.83 21.75 -40.71
C PHE A 218 18.57 20.86 -39.70
N LEU A 219 19.88 21.03 -39.56
CA LEU A 219 20.69 20.27 -38.60
C LEU A 219 20.28 20.56 -37.15
N VAL A 220 20.02 21.83 -36.82
CA VAL A 220 19.57 22.21 -35.47
C VAL A 220 18.19 21.62 -35.16
N ALA A 221 17.26 21.62 -36.13
CA ALA A 221 15.96 21.01 -35.97
C ALA A 221 16.05 19.49 -35.73
N ILE A 222 16.92 18.79 -36.47
CA ILE A 222 17.16 17.35 -36.28
C ILE A 222 17.70 17.08 -34.88
N VAL A 223 18.72 17.82 -34.45
CA VAL A 223 19.32 17.62 -33.11
C VAL A 223 18.27 17.83 -32.00
N LEU A 224 17.41 18.85 -32.14
CA LEU A 224 16.34 19.10 -31.18
C LEU A 224 15.30 17.97 -31.16
N MET A 225 14.89 17.49 -32.33
CA MET A 225 13.97 16.36 -32.46
C MET A 225 14.52 15.09 -31.83
N VAL A 226 15.80 14.79 -32.05
CA VAL A 226 16.48 13.65 -31.44
C VAL A 226 16.53 13.80 -29.91
N ALA A 227 16.85 14.99 -29.40
CA ALA A 227 16.89 15.23 -27.96
C ALA A 227 15.51 15.03 -27.29
N ILE A 228 14.43 15.50 -27.94
CA ILE A 228 13.05 15.31 -27.48
C ILE A 228 12.68 13.82 -27.49
N ALA A 229 12.96 13.11 -28.58
CA ALA A 229 12.67 11.68 -28.70
C ALA A 229 13.41 10.87 -27.63
N VAL A 230 14.67 11.19 -27.35
CA VAL A 230 15.46 10.57 -26.26
C VAL A 230 14.84 10.87 -24.89
N GLY A 231 14.39 12.10 -24.65
CA GLY A 231 13.70 12.48 -23.41
C GLY A 231 12.43 11.68 -23.17
N ILE A 232 11.57 11.56 -24.20
CA ILE A 232 10.36 10.75 -24.16
C ILE A 232 10.69 9.28 -23.88
N PHE A 233 11.69 8.73 -24.59
CA PHE A 233 12.12 7.35 -24.40
C PHE A 233 12.58 7.08 -22.96
N ILE A 234 13.39 7.97 -22.37
CA ILE A 234 13.84 7.84 -20.97
C ILE A 234 12.66 7.89 -20.00
N CYS A 235 11.70 8.78 -20.22
CA CYS A 235 10.49 8.88 -19.39
C CYS A 235 9.65 7.60 -19.46
N VAL A 236 9.35 7.12 -20.67
CA VAL A 236 8.59 5.87 -20.89
C VAL A 236 9.34 4.67 -20.32
N HIS A 237 10.66 4.59 -20.53
CA HIS A 237 11.47 3.49 -20.02
C HIS A 237 11.54 3.47 -18.50
N ARG A 238 11.70 4.63 -17.85
CA ARG A 238 11.65 4.74 -16.38
C ARG A 238 10.28 4.33 -15.84
N TRP A 239 9.21 4.73 -16.52
CA TRP A 239 7.85 4.34 -16.15
C TRP A 239 7.65 2.83 -16.26
N HIS A 240 7.96 2.24 -17.40
CA HIS A 240 7.84 0.80 -17.63
C HIS A 240 8.67 0.00 -16.62
N THR A 241 9.91 0.42 -16.37
CA THR A 241 10.79 -0.23 -15.38
C THR A 241 10.19 -0.17 -13.98
N ARG A 242 9.58 0.96 -13.57
CA ARG A 242 8.90 1.07 -12.26
C ARG A 242 7.68 0.17 -12.16
N CYS A 243 6.85 0.10 -13.19
CA CYS A 243 5.69 -0.80 -13.25
C CYS A 243 6.14 -2.27 -13.14
N CYS A 244 7.14 -2.68 -13.91
CA CYS A 244 7.71 -4.03 -13.84
C CYS A 244 8.30 -4.34 -12.46
N LEU A 245 8.99 -3.37 -11.83
CA LEU A 245 9.56 -3.56 -10.49
C LEU A 245 8.49 -3.65 -9.41
N ALA A 246 7.44 -2.83 -9.45
CA ALA A 246 6.34 -2.87 -8.49
C ALA A 246 5.58 -4.20 -8.59
N SER A 247 5.26 -4.60 -9.82
CA SER A 247 4.69 -5.91 -10.13
C SER A 247 5.57 -7.07 -9.65
N SER A 248 6.88 -7.00 -9.90
CA SER A 248 7.84 -8.02 -9.46
C SER A 248 7.91 -8.10 -7.92
N LYS A 249 7.91 -6.95 -7.22
CA LYS A 249 7.86 -6.90 -5.75
C LYS A 249 6.57 -7.51 -5.22
N LEU A 250 5.42 -7.25 -5.85
CA LEU A 250 4.16 -7.87 -5.46
C LEU A 250 4.22 -9.40 -5.64
N MET A 251 4.73 -9.89 -6.77
CA MET A 251 4.87 -11.33 -6.99
C MET A 251 5.87 -11.97 -6.02
N GLN A 252 6.98 -11.30 -5.70
CA GLN A 252 7.93 -11.74 -4.68
C GLN A 252 7.30 -11.76 -3.29
N ALA A 253 6.51 -10.75 -2.94
CA ALA A 253 5.75 -10.69 -1.68
C ALA A 253 4.77 -11.87 -1.57
N ILE A 254 4.01 -12.14 -2.63
CA ILE A 254 3.08 -13.28 -2.67
C ILE A 254 3.83 -14.61 -2.57
N ALA A 255 4.99 -14.75 -3.23
CA ALA A 255 5.80 -15.97 -3.18
C ALA A 255 6.47 -16.21 -1.81
N LYS A 256 6.85 -15.13 -1.12
CA LYS A 256 7.48 -15.16 0.22
C LYS A 256 6.46 -15.36 1.35
N ASP A 257 5.17 -15.09 1.10
CA ASP A 257 4.10 -15.40 2.03
C ASP A 257 3.83 -16.92 2.00
N ASP A 258 4.53 -17.66 2.87
CA ASP A 258 4.59 -19.14 2.96
C ASP A 258 3.23 -19.87 3.00
N SER A 259 2.13 -19.14 3.18
CA SER A 259 0.78 -19.71 3.20
C SER A 259 0.28 -20.15 1.81
N VAL A 260 0.89 -19.70 0.71
CA VAL A 260 0.51 -20.12 -0.66
C VAL A 260 1.08 -21.50 -1.05
N GLN A 261 2.17 -21.96 -0.43
CA GLN A 261 2.89 -23.15 -0.90
C GLN A 261 2.24 -24.52 -0.56
N ARG A 262 1.03 -24.57 0.03
CA ARG A 262 0.45 -25.84 0.54
C ARG A 262 -0.89 -26.31 -0.02
N LYS A 263 -1.45 -25.68 -1.06
CA LYS A 263 -2.60 -26.29 -1.77
C LYS A 263 -2.23 -26.55 -3.23
N PRO A 264 -1.94 -27.80 -3.64
CA PRO A 264 -1.93 -28.13 -5.05
C PRO A 264 -3.28 -27.72 -5.64
N LEU A 265 -3.23 -27.00 -6.76
CA LEU A 265 -4.42 -26.68 -7.55
C LEU A 265 -5.23 -27.97 -7.75
N PRO A 266 -6.57 -27.96 -7.57
CA PRO A 266 -7.37 -29.11 -7.92
C PRO A 266 -7.13 -29.41 -9.40
N ALA A 267 -6.74 -30.64 -9.70
CA ALA A 267 -6.63 -31.12 -11.07
C ALA A 267 -7.97 -30.80 -11.76
N SER A 268 -7.91 -30.03 -12.83
CA SER A 268 -9.07 -29.72 -13.67
C SER A 268 -9.79 -31.02 -14.02
N ALA A 269 -11.05 -31.12 -13.57
CA ALA A 269 -11.97 -32.19 -13.97
C ALA A 269 -12.49 -31.95 -15.39
#